data_AF-A0A399PWA5-F1
#
_entry.id   AF-A0A399PWA5-F1
#
_cell.length_a   1.000
_cell.length_b   1.000
_cell.length_c   1.000
_cell.angle_alpha   90.00
_cell.angle_beta   90.00
_cell.angle_gamma   90.00
#
_symmetry.space_group_name_H-M   'P 1'
#
loop_
_entity.id
_entity.type
_entity.pdbx_description
1 polymer ?
#
loop_
_entity_poly.entity_id
_entity_poly.type
_entity_poly.pdbx_seq_one_letter_code
_entity_poly.pdbx_strand_id
1 'polypeptide(L)'
;MSETPRPAAPSVPAPGTTTREAFRDLAADHRVIPVLREVFADGETPVGVHRKLTAGRPGSFLLESAGQGGIWTRFSFVGVSSFGVLTQQGDEARWLDYGMDARRALGDDAPDGPLAALAALYARW
;
A
#
# COMPACT_ATOMS: atom_id res chain seq x y z
N MET A 1 -39.09 13.18 -1.28
CA MET A 1 -37.62 13.15 -1.37
C MET A 1 -37.21 11.70 -1.22
N SER A 2 -36.97 11.00 -2.33
CA SER A 2 -36.50 9.60 -2.29
C SER A 2 -34.99 9.60 -2.11
N GLU A 3 -34.53 9.09 -0.96
CA GLU A 3 -33.13 8.78 -0.72
C GLU A 3 -32.76 7.54 -1.56
N THR A 4 -31.84 7.71 -2.50
CA THR A 4 -31.21 6.60 -3.23
C THR A 4 -30.47 5.72 -2.21
N PRO A 5 -30.68 4.38 -2.19
CA PRO A 5 -29.97 3.51 -1.28
C PRO A 5 -28.46 3.62 -1.49
N ARG A 6 -27.72 3.82 -0.39
CA ARG A 6 -26.26 3.80 -0.39
C ARG A 6 -25.81 2.42 -0.90
N PRO A 7 -24.89 2.33 -1.90
CA PRO A 7 -24.41 1.03 -2.36
C PRO A 7 -23.85 0.25 -1.17
N ALA A 8 -24.17 -1.04 -1.09
CA ALA A 8 -23.65 -1.92 -0.06
C ALA A 8 -22.12 -1.89 -0.13
N ALA A 9 -21.47 -1.58 1.00
CA ALA A 9 -20.03 -1.75 1.11
C ALA A 9 -19.68 -3.22 0.80
N PRO A 10 -18.60 -3.50 0.05
CA PRO A 10 -18.19 -4.88 -0.18
C PRO A 10 -18.04 -5.57 1.17
N SER A 11 -18.66 -6.74 1.31
CA SER A 11 -18.61 -7.54 2.53
C SER A 11 -17.14 -7.82 2.86
N VAL A 12 -16.65 -7.27 3.97
CA VAL A 12 -15.35 -7.64 4.51
C VAL A 12 -15.43 -9.14 4.84
N PRO A 13 -14.61 -10.00 4.21
CA PRO A 13 -14.62 -11.42 4.53
C PRO A 13 -14.33 -11.60 6.02
N ALA A 14 -14.99 -12.57 6.64
CA ALA A 14 -14.79 -12.95 8.04
C ALA A 14 -13.30 -13.10 8.39
N PRO A 15 -12.90 -12.90 9.67
CA PRO A 15 -11.51 -12.96 10.10
C PRO A 15 -10.84 -14.23 9.53
N GLY A 16 -9.82 -14.02 8.72
CA GLY A 16 -9.26 -15.08 7.89
C GLY A 16 -8.16 -14.57 6.98
N THR A 17 -7.45 -15.51 6.35
CA THR A 17 -6.49 -15.18 5.29
C THR A 17 -7.22 -15.18 3.95
N THR A 18 -6.91 -14.24 3.05
CA THR A 18 -7.39 -14.29 1.65
C THR A 18 -7.15 -15.68 1.09
N THR A 19 -8.22 -16.35 0.63
CA THR A 19 -8.12 -17.70 0.07
C THR A 19 -7.48 -17.65 -1.31
N ARG A 20 -6.90 -18.79 -1.73
CA ARG A 20 -6.32 -18.93 -3.06
C ARG A 20 -7.37 -18.75 -4.17
N GLU A 21 -8.60 -19.20 -3.93
CA GLU A 21 -9.72 -19.04 -4.87
C GLU A 21 -10.08 -17.57 -5.02
N ALA A 22 -10.33 -16.84 -3.93
CA ALA A 22 -10.63 -15.41 -3.96
C ALA A 22 -9.52 -14.58 -4.63
N PHE A 23 -8.25 -14.97 -4.43
CA PHE A 23 -7.14 -14.35 -5.15
C PHE A 23 -7.22 -14.59 -6.67
N ARG A 24 -7.50 -15.82 -7.10
CA ARG A 24 -7.61 -16.17 -8.53
C ARG A 24 -8.76 -15.45 -9.21
N ASP A 25 -9.89 -15.30 -8.52
CA ASP A 25 -11.06 -14.60 -9.06
C ASP A 25 -10.74 -13.12 -9.35
N LEU A 26 -9.96 -12.47 -8.48
CA LEU A 26 -9.53 -11.08 -8.68
C LEU A 26 -8.43 -10.94 -9.74
N ALA A 27 -7.63 -12.00 -9.96
CA ALA A 27 -6.46 -11.95 -10.82
C ALA A 27 -6.75 -11.82 -12.31
N ALA A 28 -8.00 -12.03 -12.74
CA ALA A 28 -8.42 -11.81 -14.11
C ALA A 28 -8.39 -10.31 -14.49
N ASP A 29 -8.81 -9.44 -13.57
CA ASP A 29 -9.11 -8.03 -13.87
C ASP A 29 -8.27 -7.02 -13.07
N HIS A 30 -7.48 -7.49 -12.10
CA HIS A 30 -6.68 -6.62 -11.22
C HIS A 30 -5.20 -6.92 -11.32
N ARG A 31 -4.40 -5.86 -11.43
CA ARG A 31 -2.93 -5.94 -11.45
C ARG A 31 -2.32 -5.90 -10.04
N VAL A 32 -3.00 -5.28 -9.10
CA VAL A 32 -2.65 -5.27 -7.67
C VAL A 32 -3.78 -5.90 -6.87
N ILE A 33 -3.47 -7.01 -6.19
CA ILE A 33 -4.44 -7.79 -5.42
C ILE A 33 -3.95 -7.88 -3.98
N PRO A 34 -4.67 -7.31 -3.00
CA PRO A 34 -4.28 -7.42 -1.60
C PRO A 34 -4.53 -8.83 -1.07
N VAL A 35 -3.48 -9.47 -0.54
CA VAL A 35 -3.57 -10.72 0.23
C VAL A 35 -3.53 -10.35 1.70
N LEU A 36 -4.67 -10.47 2.37
CA LEU A 36 -4.91 -9.95 3.70
C LEU A 36 -4.97 -11.09 4.72
N ARG A 37 -4.62 -10.77 5.97
CA ARG A 37 -4.89 -11.58 7.15
C ARG A 37 -5.21 -10.63 8.30
N GLU A 38 -6.34 -10.87 8.95
CA GLU A 38 -6.68 -10.19 10.20
C GLU A 38 -6.14 -10.99 11.40
N VAL A 39 -5.55 -10.28 12.37
CA VAL A 39 -5.00 -10.87 13.59
C VAL A 39 -5.46 -10.05 14.79
N PHE A 40 -5.65 -10.72 15.92
CA PHE A 40 -5.93 -10.05 17.19
C PHE A 40 -4.62 -9.50 17.77
N ALA A 41 -4.59 -8.20 18.09
CA ALA A 41 -3.39 -7.48 18.51
C ALA A 41 -3.73 -6.37 19.54
N ASP A 42 -4.49 -6.70 20.56
CA ASP A 42 -4.93 -5.78 21.63
C ASP A 42 -3.77 -5.24 22.48
N GLY A 43 -2.70 -6.01 22.63
CA GLY A 43 -1.48 -5.62 23.34
C GLY A 43 -0.50 -4.77 22.51
N GLU A 44 -0.86 -4.39 21.30
CA GLU A 44 0.02 -3.65 20.39
C GLU A 44 -0.39 -2.18 20.26
N THR A 45 0.61 -1.31 20.15
CA THR A 45 0.43 0.06 19.64
C THR A 45 0.99 0.14 18.22
N PRO A 46 0.55 1.10 17.38
CA PRO A 46 1.10 1.20 16.03
C PRO A 46 2.62 1.37 16.00
N VAL A 47 3.19 2.15 16.93
CA VAL A 47 4.64 2.27 17.12
C VAL A 47 5.28 0.93 17.50
N GLY A 48 4.63 0.14 18.37
CA GLY A 48 5.06 -1.20 18.75
C GLY A 48 5.11 -2.16 17.56
N VAL A 49 4.03 -2.18 16.75
CA VAL A 49 3.95 -2.96 15.51
C VAL A 49 5.05 -2.53 14.53
N HIS A 50 5.20 -1.24 14.28
CA HIS A 50 6.24 -0.71 13.40
C HIS A 50 7.63 -1.19 13.81
N ARG A 51 8.00 -1.05 15.09
CA ARG A 51 9.31 -1.51 15.60
C ARG A 51 9.51 -3.01 15.41
N LYS A 52 8.49 -3.82 15.72
CA LYS A 52 8.56 -5.30 15.62
C LYS A 52 8.70 -5.79 14.18
N LEU A 53 8.00 -5.17 13.23
CA LEU A 53 7.93 -5.68 11.85
C LEU A 53 9.05 -5.14 10.95
N THR A 54 9.47 -3.89 11.14
CA THR A 54 10.39 -3.22 10.22
C THR A 54 11.85 -3.56 10.47
N ALA A 55 12.25 -3.74 11.74
CA ALA A 55 13.63 -3.98 12.15
C ALA A 55 14.66 -2.99 11.54
N GLY A 56 14.25 -1.75 11.26
CA GLY A 56 15.10 -0.72 10.65
C GLY A 56 15.39 -0.90 9.16
N ARG A 57 14.65 -1.76 8.44
CA ARG A 57 14.80 -1.94 7.00
C ARG A 57 14.41 -0.67 6.22
N PRO A 58 15.09 -0.37 5.09
CA PRO A 58 14.69 0.71 4.19
C PRO A 58 13.29 0.47 3.61
N GLY A 59 12.63 1.54 3.18
CA GLY A 59 11.26 1.46 2.64
C GLY A 59 10.18 1.17 3.69
N SER A 60 10.48 1.35 4.98
CA SER A 60 9.50 1.26 6.06
C SER A 60 8.94 2.64 6.43
N PHE A 61 7.71 2.67 6.93
CA PHE A 61 7.06 3.89 7.41
C PHE A 61 5.97 3.61 8.45
N LEU A 62 5.66 4.62 9.25
CA LEU A 62 4.49 4.68 10.13
C LEU A 62 3.71 5.96 9.81
N LEU A 63 2.43 5.82 9.47
CA LEU A 63 1.51 6.94 9.28
C LEU A 63 0.42 6.85 10.34
N GLU A 64 0.31 7.91 11.13
CA GLU A 64 -0.69 8.09 12.17
C GLU A 64 -1.41 9.42 11.92
N SER A 65 -2.73 9.44 12.11
CA SER A 65 -3.50 10.67 12.00
C SER A 65 -4.08 11.05 13.37
N ALA A 66 -3.72 12.26 13.81
CA ALA A 66 -4.31 12.91 14.96
C ALA A 66 -5.42 13.86 14.50
N GLY A 67 -6.64 13.66 14.98
CA GLY A 67 -7.72 14.63 14.80
C GLY A 67 -7.49 15.88 15.65
N GLN A 68 -8.09 16.99 15.23
CA GLN A 68 -8.22 18.19 16.08
C GLN A 68 -8.88 17.78 17.41
N GLY A 69 -8.27 18.15 18.54
CA GLY A 69 -8.79 17.81 19.88
C GLY A 69 -8.26 16.52 20.51
N GLY A 70 -7.19 15.91 19.97
CA GLY A 70 -6.52 14.77 20.62
C GLY A 70 -7.20 13.41 20.42
N ILE A 71 -8.25 13.36 19.60
CA ILE A 71 -8.88 12.10 19.20
C ILE A 71 -8.05 11.50 18.07
N TRP A 72 -7.39 10.38 18.35
CA TRP A 72 -6.72 9.59 17.34
C TRP A 72 -7.75 9.00 16.36
N THR A 73 -7.41 9.01 15.08
CA THR A 73 -8.24 8.33 14.07
C THR A 73 -8.24 6.81 14.29
N ARG A 74 -9.22 6.13 13.71
CA ARG A 74 -9.40 4.67 13.88
C ARG A 74 -8.24 3.83 13.32
N PHE A 75 -7.41 4.38 12.44
CA PHE A 75 -6.42 3.62 11.69
C PHE A 75 -5.03 4.27 11.75
N SER A 76 -4.03 3.40 11.86
CA SER A 76 -2.62 3.70 11.58
C SER A 76 -2.14 2.76 10.48
N PHE A 77 -1.21 3.22 9.65
CA PHE A 77 -0.64 2.41 8.56
C PHE A 77 0.84 2.17 8.81
N VAL A 78 1.26 0.90 8.74
CA VAL A 78 2.66 0.49 8.84
C VAL A 78 3.10 -0.10 7.51
N GLY A 79 4.04 0.57 6.85
CA GLY A 79 4.80 0.00 5.74
C GLY A 79 6.01 -0.75 6.27
N VAL A 80 6.12 -2.05 5.95
CA VAL A 80 7.19 -2.91 6.51
C VAL A 80 8.46 -2.88 5.67
N SER A 81 8.30 -2.99 4.35
CA SER A 81 9.40 -3.05 3.38
C SER A 81 8.82 -2.79 1.99
N SER A 82 8.79 -1.53 1.55
CA SER A 82 8.44 -1.25 0.15
C SER A 82 9.45 -1.93 -0.79
N PHE A 83 9.00 -2.32 -1.99
CA PHE A 83 9.89 -2.96 -2.97
C PHE A 83 10.90 -2.00 -3.60
N GLY A 84 10.67 -0.70 -3.47
CA GLY A 84 11.57 0.35 -3.89
C GLY A 84 10.94 1.73 -3.67
N VAL A 85 11.61 2.76 -4.18
CA VAL A 85 11.19 4.16 -4.07
C VAL A 85 11.42 4.84 -5.41
N LEU A 86 10.35 5.45 -5.96
CA LEU A 86 10.48 6.43 -7.03
C LEU A 86 10.83 7.79 -6.40
N THR A 87 11.96 8.35 -6.79
CA THR A 87 12.47 9.65 -6.32
C THR A 87 12.95 10.47 -7.52
N GLN A 88 13.53 11.65 -7.26
CA GLN A 88 14.08 12.55 -8.27
C GLN A 88 15.51 12.92 -7.92
N GLN A 89 16.38 12.99 -8.94
CA GLN A 89 17.72 13.55 -8.84
C GLN A 89 17.92 14.52 -10.02
N GLY A 90 18.13 15.80 -9.73
CA GLY A 90 18.08 16.83 -10.77
C GLY A 90 16.68 16.88 -11.38
N ASP A 91 16.58 16.85 -12.70
CA ASP A 91 15.30 16.83 -13.42
C ASP A 91 14.84 15.42 -13.83
N GLU A 92 15.56 14.39 -13.37
CA GLU A 92 15.33 12.99 -13.76
C GLU A 92 14.73 12.17 -12.61
N ALA A 93 13.79 11.30 -12.96
CA ALA A 93 13.25 10.27 -12.10
C ALA A 93 14.31 9.20 -11.82
N ARG A 94 14.38 8.75 -10.58
CA ARG A 94 15.30 7.69 -10.14
C ARG A 94 14.53 6.64 -9.36
N TRP A 95 14.83 5.38 -9.64
CA TRP A 95 14.30 4.26 -8.87
C TRP A 95 15.37 3.74 -7.91
N LEU A 96 15.06 3.73 -6.62
CA LEU A 96 15.86 3.05 -5.60
C LEU A 96 15.28 1.65 -5.42
N ASP A 97 16.07 0.64 -5.73
CA ASP A 97 15.69 -0.77 -5.64
C ASP A 97 15.87 -1.31 -4.20
N TYR A 98 14.78 -1.79 -3.60
CA TYR A 98 14.77 -2.48 -2.30
C TYR A 98 14.24 -3.92 -2.40
N GLY A 99 14.20 -4.50 -3.60
CA GLY A 99 13.69 -5.85 -3.88
C GLY A 99 12.91 -5.97 -5.20
N MET A 100 12.75 -4.89 -5.95
CA MET A 100 12.17 -4.86 -7.29
C MET A 100 12.99 -3.90 -8.14
N ASP A 101 13.58 -4.40 -9.22
CA ASP A 101 14.36 -3.57 -10.12
C ASP A 101 13.49 -2.54 -10.88
N ALA A 102 14.15 -1.52 -11.43
CA ALA A 102 13.50 -0.42 -12.13
C ALA A 102 12.72 -0.89 -13.37
N ARG A 103 13.24 -1.90 -14.10
CA ARG A 103 12.59 -2.43 -15.30
C ARG A 103 11.24 -3.06 -14.95
N ARG A 104 11.18 -3.84 -13.88
CA ARG A 104 9.93 -4.44 -13.39
C ARG A 104 8.96 -3.38 -12.89
N ALA A 105 9.46 -2.42 -12.11
CA ALA A 105 8.66 -1.37 -11.50
C ALA A 105 8.06 -0.41 -12.53
N LEU A 106 8.88 0.14 -13.43
CA LEU A 106 8.51 1.24 -14.32
C LEU A 106 8.29 0.80 -15.78
N GLY A 107 8.83 -0.34 -16.19
CA GLY A 107 8.85 -0.79 -17.59
C GLY A 107 10.13 -0.38 -18.34
N ASP A 108 10.27 -0.86 -19.57
CA ASP A 108 11.45 -0.58 -20.41
C ASP A 108 11.46 0.86 -20.97
N ASP A 109 10.28 1.45 -21.21
CA ASP A 109 10.10 2.78 -21.81
C ASP A 109 9.66 3.84 -20.78
N ALA A 110 10.14 3.71 -19.54
CA ALA A 110 9.80 4.64 -18.48
C ALA A 110 10.28 6.06 -18.81
N PRO A 111 9.43 7.10 -18.71
CA PRO A 111 9.85 8.46 -18.98
C PRO A 111 10.85 8.97 -17.94
N ASP A 112 11.80 9.80 -18.37
CA ASP A 112 12.81 10.39 -17.47
C ASP A 112 12.21 11.46 -16.53
N GLY A 113 11.12 12.12 -16.94
CA GLY A 113 10.49 13.18 -16.13
C GLY A 113 9.77 12.62 -14.88
N PRO A 114 9.99 13.16 -13.66
CA PRO A 114 9.48 12.59 -12.40
C PRO A 114 7.97 12.38 -12.33
N LEU A 115 7.18 13.37 -12.73
CA LEU A 115 5.71 13.26 -12.72
C LEU A 115 5.21 12.31 -13.81
N ALA A 116 5.87 12.30 -14.97
CA ALA A 116 5.55 11.36 -16.04
C ALA A 116 5.88 9.92 -15.62
N ALA A 117 7.01 9.70 -14.95
CA ALA A 117 7.40 8.41 -14.39
C ALA A 117 6.41 7.92 -13.33
N LEU A 118 5.94 8.83 -12.46
CA LEU A 118 4.91 8.51 -11.46
C LEU A 118 3.59 8.11 -12.12
N ALA A 119 3.16 8.86 -13.15
CA ALA A 119 1.95 8.54 -13.91
C ALA A 119 2.08 7.18 -14.63
N ALA A 120 3.25 6.89 -15.21
CA ALA A 120 3.54 5.61 -15.85
C ALA A 120 3.52 4.45 -14.85
N LEU A 121 4.13 4.63 -13.66
CA LEU A 121 4.08 3.67 -12.57
C LEU A 121 2.64 3.38 -12.13
N TYR A 122 1.84 4.43 -11.91
CA TYR A 122 0.44 4.30 -11.51
C TYR A 122 -0.43 3.65 -12.60
N ALA A 123 -0.21 3.93 -13.88
CA ALA A 123 -0.96 3.29 -14.96
C ALA A 123 -0.56 1.82 -15.18
N ARG A 124 0.65 1.44 -14.76
CA ARG A 124 1.18 0.09 -14.91
C ARG A 124 0.62 -0.87 -13.87
N TRP A 125 0.47 -0.44 -12.62
CA TRP A 125 0.03 -1.27 -11.49
C TRP A 125 -1.40 -0.96 -11.09
#